data_AF-A0A0F8UY76-F1
#
_entry.id   AF-A0A0F8UY76-F1
#
_cell.length_a   1.000
_cell.length_b   1.000
_cell.length_c   1.000
_cell.angle_alpha   90.00
_cell.angle_beta   90.00
_cell.angle_gamma   90.00
#
_symmetry.space_group_name_H-M   'P 1'
#
loop_
_entity.id
_entity.type
_entity.pdbx_description
1 polymer ?
#
loop_
_entity_poly.entity_id
_entity_poly.type
_entity_poly.pdbx_seq_one_letter_code
_entity_poly.pdbx_strand_id
1 'polypeptide(L)'
;SIHLLYTLNIFEFSNTWSLTYFRPTVPTDLWDAIREVELSWAFPGHWLPSKDPVKTVYFSAGRQQWIETCGAVTRMKGLQSFTLHLSGSWFCEPVEKIPVFLEPLRDLHLRQRWQLNLPKQPYYVKEIRNIDGDLRKRGIECSIRAV
;
A
#
# COMPACT_ATOMS: atom_id res chain seq x y z
N SER A 1 14.26 -11.41 24.07
CA SER A 1 14.60 -10.24 23.23
C SER A 1 13.62 -9.95 22.08
N ILE A 2 12.33 -10.25 22.20
CA ILE A 2 11.29 -9.83 21.22
C ILE A 2 10.83 -8.37 21.46
N HIS A 3 10.83 -7.92 22.73
CA HIS A 3 10.40 -6.57 23.09
C HIS A 3 11.21 -5.45 22.39
N LEU A 4 12.46 -5.72 22.00
CA LEU A 4 13.32 -4.76 21.29
C LEU A 4 12.89 -4.51 19.83
N LEU A 5 12.27 -5.49 19.16
CA LEU A 5 11.72 -5.28 17.81
C LEU A 5 10.49 -4.36 17.83
N TYR A 6 9.71 -4.41 18.91
CA TYR A 6 8.56 -3.52 19.15
C TYR A 6 8.91 -2.23 19.88
N THR A 7 10.19 -1.97 20.18
CA THR A 7 10.62 -0.62 20.60
C THR A 7 10.85 0.31 19.42
N LEU A 8 11.15 -0.24 18.23
CA LEU A 8 11.34 0.55 17.01
C LEU A 8 10.08 0.61 16.13
N ASN A 9 9.12 -0.33 16.29
CA ASN A 9 7.74 -0.30 15.74
C ASN A 9 7.57 0.10 14.27
N ILE A 10 8.65 -0.01 13.49
CA ILE A 10 8.70 0.23 12.04
C ILE A 10 8.88 -1.13 11.38
N PHE A 11 7.93 -1.51 10.54
CA PHE A 11 7.99 -2.75 9.78
C PHE A 11 8.02 -2.45 8.29
N GLU A 12 9.07 -2.95 7.63
CA GLU A 12 9.21 -2.89 6.18
C GLU A 12 8.80 -4.23 5.55
N PHE A 13 7.89 -4.19 4.60
CA PHE A 13 7.47 -5.35 3.84
C PHE A 13 7.82 -5.16 2.37
N SER A 14 8.85 -5.89 1.92
CA SER A 14 9.32 -5.87 0.53
C SER A 14 8.54 -6.77 -0.41
N ASN A 15 7.67 -7.63 0.14
CA ASN A 15 6.78 -8.50 -0.63
C ASN A 15 5.33 -8.35 -0.13
N THR A 16 4.44 -8.38 -1.11
CA THR A 16 2.98 -8.26 -1.02
C THR A 16 2.32 -9.22 -0.04
N TRP A 17 2.95 -10.35 0.29
CA TRP A 17 2.39 -11.39 1.17
C TRP A 17 2.90 -11.31 2.61
N SER A 18 4.00 -10.58 2.83
CA SER A 18 4.72 -10.67 4.09
C SER A 18 3.86 -10.13 5.25
N LEU A 19 3.06 -9.09 5.03
CA LEU A 19 2.22 -8.50 6.09
C LEU A 19 1.10 -9.44 6.52
N THR A 20 0.38 -10.04 5.58
CA THR A 20 -0.74 -10.97 5.88
C THR A 20 -0.27 -12.28 6.49
N TYR A 21 0.90 -12.79 6.08
CA TYR A 21 1.52 -13.97 6.72
C TYR A 21 2.21 -13.66 8.04
N PHE A 22 2.67 -12.43 8.25
CA PHE A 22 3.27 -12.00 9.52
C PHE A 22 2.22 -11.81 10.62
N ARG A 23 1.04 -11.28 10.28
CA ARG A 23 -0.03 -11.04 11.25
C ARG A 23 -0.35 -12.22 12.18
N PRO A 24 -0.54 -13.48 11.71
CA PRO A 24 -0.84 -14.61 12.60
C PRO A 24 0.34 -15.06 13.46
N THR A 25 1.59 -14.66 13.16
CA THR A 25 2.77 -15.05 13.93
C THR A 25 3.08 -14.08 15.08
N VAL A 26 2.34 -12.98 15.16
CA VAL A 26 2.51 -11.91 16.14
C VAL A 26 1.35 -11.91 17.14
N PRO A 27 1.64 -11.97 18.46
CA PRO A 27 0.63 -11.75 19.49
C PRO A 27 -0.11 -10.42 19.29
N THR A 28 -1.44 -10.41 19.51
CA THR A 28 -2.30 -9.25 19.24
C THR A 28 -1.79 -7.96 19.90
N ASP A 29 -1.32 -8.03 21.15
CA ASP A 29 -0.83 -6.85 21.88
C ASP A 29 0.40 -6.22 21.22
N LEU A 30 1.23 -7.05 20.58
CA LEU A 30 2.42 -6.61 19.87
C LEU A 30 2.07 -6.09 18.46
N TRP A 31 1.07 -6.69 17.81
CA TRP A 31 0.52 -6.19 16.56
C TRP A 31 -0.10 -4.80 16.73
N ASP A 32 -0.88 -4.60 17.80
CA ASP A 32 -1.50 -3.33 18.15
C ASP A 32 -0.48 -2.29 18.65
N ALA A 33 0.77 -2.70 18.96
CA ALA A 33 1.87 -1.80 19.29
C ALA A 33 2.56 -1.20 18.06
N ILE A 34 2.41 -1.80 16.87
CA ILE A 34 3.05 -1.32 15.63
C ILE A 34 2.55 0.10 15.31
N ARG A 35 3.50 1.01 15.07
CA ARG A 35 3.24 2.45 14.85
C ARG A 35 3.51 2.88 13.43
N GLU A 36 4.41 2.21 12.74
CA GLU A 36 4.83 2.57 11.41
C GLU A 36 4.98 1.35 10.51
N VAL A 37 4.43 1.45 9.31
CA VAL A 37 4.53 0.39 8.29
C VAL A 37 4.98 1.02 7.00
N GLU A 38 6.05 0.48 6.43
CA GLU A 38 6.48 0.75 5.07
C GLU A 38 6.21 -0.48 4.22
N LEU A 39 5.36 -0.33 3.22
CA LEU A 39 4.95 -1.41 2.33
C LEU A 39 5.47 -1.11 0.94
N SER A 40 6.35 -1.96 0.43
CA SER A 40 6.69 -1.96 -0.98
C SER A 40 5.78 -2.92 -1.72
N TRP A 41 5.01 -2.39 -2.66
CA TRP A 41 4.11 -3.17 -3.48
C TRP A 41 4.58 -3.17 -4.93
N ALA A 42 4.72 -4.38 -5.48
CA ALA A 42 5.05 -4.64 -6.87
C ALA A 42 4.04 -5.65 -7.41
N PHE A 43 3.33 -5.31 -8.48
CA PHE A 43 2.41 -6.26 -9.11
C PHE A 43 3.16 -7.20 -10.04
N PRO A 44 2.88 -8.51 -10.04
CA PRO A 44 3.25 -9.35 -11.16
C PRO A 44 2.28 -9.07 -12.34
N GLY A 45 2.39 -7.90 -12.97
CA GLY A 45 1.61 -7.52 -14.16
C GLY A 45 0.58 -6.40 -13.95
N HIS A 46 -0.59 -6.53 -14.58
CA HIS A 46 -1.64 -5.49 -14.59
C HIS A 46 -2.51 -5.55 -13.33
N TRP A 47 -2.82 -4.37 -12.76
CA TRP A 47 -3.83 -4.24 -11.70
C TRP A 47 -5.25 -4.29 -12.25
N LEU A 48 -5.42 -4.22 -13.56
CA LEU A 48 -6.74 -4.15 -14.19
C LEU A 48 -7.07 -5.41 -14.98
N PRO A 49 -8.38 -5.71 -15.14
CA PRO A 49 -8.83 -6.84 -15.94
C PRO A 49 -8.17 -6.83 -17.32
N SER A 50 -7.44 -7.89 -17.62
CA SER A 50 -6.88 -8.13 -18.95
C SER A 50 -7.86 -9.00 -19.75
N LYS A 51 -7.89 -8.83 -21.07
CA LYS A 51 -8.61 -9.77 -21.96
C LYS A 51 -7.90 -11.12 -22.06
N ASP A 52 -6.67 -11.23 -21.53
CA ASP A 52 -5.89 -12.45 -21.47
C ASP A 52 -6.37 -13.33 -20.29
N PRO A 53 -6.91 -14.53 -20.55
CA PRO A 53 -7.46 -15.41 -19.52
C PRO A 53 -6.40 -15.93 -18.54
N VAL A 54 -5.13 -16.05 -18.94
CA VAL A 54 -4.04 -16.46 -18.03
C VAL A 54 -3.70 -15.31 -17.09
N LYS A 55 -3.60 -14.09 -17.61
CA LYS A 55 -3.35 -12.89 -16.78
C LYS A 55 -4.52 -12.57 -15.84
N THR A 56 -5.74 -13.01 -16.18
CA THR A 56 -6.93 -12.81 -15.35
C THR A 56 -6.82 -13.51 -13.98
N VAL A 57 -6.19 -14.68 -13.92
CA VAL A 57 -5.98 -15.42 -12.66
C VAL A 57 -4.94 -14.74 -11.77
N TYR A 58 -3.84 -14.27 -12.36
CA TYR A 58 -2.82 -13.49 -11.63
C TYR A 58 -3.38 -12.15 -11.13
N PHE A 59 -4.25 -11.52 -11.93
CA PHE A 59 -4.98 -10.31 -11.54
C PHE A 59 -5.92 -10.55 -10.36
N SER A 60 -6.77 -11.59 -10.40
CA SER A 60 -7.74 -11.84 -9.34
C SER A 60 -7.08 -12.20 -8.01
N ALA A 61 -6.01 -12.99 -8.05
CA ALA A 61 -5.21 -13.33 -6.87
C ALA A 61 -4.51 -12.08 -6.29
N GLY A 62 -3.82 -11.30 -7.13
CA GLY A 62 -3.14 -10.07 -6.69
C GLY A 62 -4.11 -9.00 -6.15
N ARG A 63 -5.31 -8.91 -6.74
CA ARG A 63 -6.38 -8.01 -6.27
C ARG A 63 -6.90 -8.40 -4.90
N GLN A 64 -7.22 -9.68 -4.71
CA GLN A 64 -7.70 -10.15 -3.42
C GLN A 64 -6.64 -9.95 -2.33
N GLN A 65 -5.38 -10.23 -2.65
CA GLN A 65 -4.24 -9.99 -1.75
C GLN A 65 -4.11 -8.52 -1.36
N TRP A 66 -4.21 -7.60 -2.32
CA TRP A 66 -4.16 -6.17 -2.03
C TRP A 66 -5.29 -5.73 -1.10
N ILE A 67 -6.52 -6.20 -1.34
CA ILE A 67 -7.68 -5.89 -0.49
C ILE A 67 -7.46 -6.39 0.94
N GLU A 68 -6.94 -7.61 1.09
CA GLU A 68 -6.64 -8.19 2.40
C GLU A 68 -5.54 -7.42 3.14
N THR A 69 -4.47 -7.06 2.45
CA THR A 69 -3.37 -6.25 2.99
C THR A 69 -3.87 -4.86 3.41
N CYS A 70 -4.66 -4.18 2.57
CA CYS A 70 -5.27 -2.91 2.91
C CYS A 70 -6.19 -3.01 4.12
N GLY A 71 -7.00 -4.07 4.18
CA GLY A 71 -7.85 -4.34 5.33
C GLY A 71 -7.04 -4.59 6.60
N ALA A 72 -5.90 -5.30 6.50
CA ALA A 72 -5.02 -5.52 7.63
C ALA A 72 -4.44 -4.19 8.15
N VAL A 73 -3.88 -3.36 7.27
CA VAL A 73 -3.32 -2.04 7.58
C VAL A 73 -4.37 -1.13 8.21
N THR A 74 -5.57 -1.05 7.63
CA THR A 74 -6.66 -0.19 8.11
C THR A 74 -7.18 -0.61 9.51
N ARG A 75 -7.03 -1.89 9.87
CA ARG A 75 -7.43 -2.41 11.19
C ARG A 75 -6.33 -2.30 12.25
N MET A 76 -5.13 -1.82 11.92
CA MET A 76 -4.03 -1.67 12.87
C MET A 76 -4.31 -0.50 13.82
N LYS A 77 -4.80 -0.78 15.02
CA LYS A 77 -5.17 0.24 16.01
C LYS A 77 -4.00 1.13 16.43
N GLY A 78 -2.80 0.56 16.41
CA GLY A 78 -1.57 1.23 16.79
C GLY A 78 -1.01 2.18 15.73
N LEU A 79 -1.39 2.00 14.47
CA LEU A 79 -0.72 2.59 13.33
C LEU A 79 -0.87 4.11 13.33
N GLN A 80 0.26 4.81 13.20
CA GLN A 80 0.35 6.26 13.17
C GLN A 80 0.91 6.75 11.83
N SER A 81 1.80 5.97 11.23
CA SER A 81 2.48 6.28 9.98
C SER A 81 2.41 5.11 9.00
N PHE A 82 2.10 5.39 7.74
CA PHE A 82 2.09 4.40 6.66
C PHE A 82 2.74 4.99 5.41
N THR A 83 3.70 4.26 4.85
CA THR A 83 4.32 4.57 3.58
C THR A 83 4.06 3.44 2.60
N LEU A 84 3.47 3.74 1.44
CA LEU A 84 3.30 2.81 0.34
C LEU A 84 4.26 3.15 -0.79
N HIS A 85 5.17 2.25 -1.12
CA HIS A 85 6.06 2.36 -2.27
C HIS A 85 5.51 1.56 -3.42
N LEU A 86 5.18 2.23 -4.53
CA LEU A 86 4.85 1.56 -5.79
C LEU A 86 6.12 1.43 -6.61
N SER A 87 6.63 0.21 -6.78
CA SER A 87 7.88 -0.01 -7.50
C SER A 87 7.66 0.08 -9.01
N GLY A 88 8.49 0.89 -9.68
CA GLY A 88 8.32 1.23 -11.10
C GLY A 88 8.78 0.15 -12.06
N SER A 89 9.47 -0.89 -11.59
CA SER A 89 9.85 -2.04 -12.42
C SER A 89 8.64 -2.91 -12.80
N TRP A 90 7.52 -2.77 -12.08
CA TRP A 90 6.34 -3.59 -12.30
C TRP A 90 5.01 -2.83 -12.28
N PHE A 91 4.97 -1.61 -11.73
CA PHE A 91 3.78 -0.74 -11.79
C PHE A 91 3.77 0.05 -13.11
N CYS A 92 3.16 -0.54 -14.14
CA CYS A 92 3.03 0.03 -15.49
C CYS A 92 1.63 0.60 -15.77
N GLU A 93 0.85 0.92 -14.73
CA GLU A 93 -0.51 1.41 -14.89
C GLU A 93 -0.54 2.92 -15.16
N PRO A 94 -1.49 3.40 -15.97
CA PRO A 94 -1.72 4.83 -16.16
C PRO A 94 -2.03 5.55 -14.83
N VAL A 95 -1.69 6.84 -14.76
CA VAL A 95 -1.86 7.66 -13.54
C VAL A 95 -3.29 7.70 -13.05
N GLU A 96 -4.25 7.62 -13.97
CA GLU A 96 -5.70 7.62 -13.72
C GLU A 96 -6.17 6.37 -12.96
N LYS A 97 -5.32 5.35 -12.88
CA LYS A 97 -5.62 4.08 -12.20
C LYS A 97 -5.12 4.05 -10.76
N ILE A 98 -4.21 4.94 -10.38
CA ILE A 98 -3.72 5.07 -9.00
C ILE A 98 -4.89 5.26 -8.02
N PRO A 99 -5.88 6.15 -8.26
CA PRO A 99 -6.97 6.32 -7.31
C PRO A 99 -7.84 5.07 -7.14
N VAL A 100 -8.05 4.29 -8.21
CA VAL A 100 -8.79 3.03 -8.16
C VAL A 100 -8.01 1.97 -7.39
N PHE A 101 -6.69 1.94 -7.56
CA PHE A 101 -5.82 1.04 -6.82
C PHE A 101 -5.80 1.36 -5.31
N LEU A 102 -5.82 2.64 -4.93
CA LEU A 102 -5.80 3.07 -3.53
C LEU A 102 -7.18 3.08 -2.85
N GLU A 103 -8.26 2.83 -3.58
CA GLU A 103 -9.63 2.78 -3.05
C GLU A 103 -9.79 1.90 -1.79
N PRO A 104 -9.17 0.71 -1.67
CA PRO A 104 -9.28 -0.10 -0.44
C PRO A 104 -8.64 0.53 0.80
N LEU A 105 -7.84 1.60 0.65
CA LEU A 105 -7.24 2.38 1.73
C LEU A 105 -8.02 3.65 2.04
N ARG A 106 -9.18 3.89 1.42
CA ARG A 106 -9.98 5.11 1.65
C ARG A 106 -10.31 5.38 3.13
N ASP A 107 -10.48 4.31 3.91
CA ASP A 107 -10.85 4.37 5.33
C ASP A 107 -9.58 4.37 6.24
N LEU A 108 -8.39 4.49 5.65
CA LEU A 108 -7.13 4.60 6.37
C LEU A 108 -6.94 6.03 6.89
N HIS A 109 -7.30 6.25 8.15
CA HIS A 109 -7.10 7.53 8.83
C HIS A 109 -5.98 7.42 9.84
N LEU A 110 -4.87 8.11 9.57
CA LEU A 110 -3.67 8.06 10.40
C LEU A 110 -3.46 9.38 11.13
N ARG A 111 -2.90 9.28 12.35
CA ARG A 111 -2.65 10.45 13.20
C ARG A 111 -1.45 11.28 12.76
N GLN A 112 -0.48 10.67 12.05
CA GLN A 112 0.76 11.34 11.68
C GLN A 112 0.96 11.42 10.18
N ARG A 113 1.19 10.27 9.51
CA ARG A 113 1.65 10.27 8.13
C ARG A 113 0.97 9.18 7.31
N TRP A 114 0.39 9.56 6.18
CA TRP A 114 0.10 8.65 5.10
C TRP A 114 0.84 9.14 3.86
N GLN A 115 1.74 8.33 3.32
CA GLN A 115 2.60 8.70 2.20
C GLN A 115 2.54 7.66 1.07
N LEU A 116 2.35 8.14 -0.15
CA LEU A 116 2.46 7.39 -1.39
C LEU A 116 3.77 7.77 -2.10
N ASN A 117 4.65 6.79 -2.26
CA ASN A 117 5.89 6.89 -2.99
C ASN A 117 5.70 6.31 -4.39
N LEU A 118 5.71 7.18 -5.39
CA LEU A 118 5.65 6.82 -6.80
C LEU A 118 7.07 6.75 -7.40
N PRO A 119 7.27 5.95 -8.46
CA PRO A 119 8.52 5.96 -9.20
C PRO A 119 8.84 7.35 -9.75
N LYS A 120 10.11 7.76 -9.74
CA LYS A 120 10.61 8.99 -10.38
C LYS A 120 10.56 8.98 -11.92
N GLN A 121 9.53 8.39 -12.51
CA GLN A 121 9.29 8.40 -13.94
C GLN A 121 8.61 9.73 -14.36
N PRO A 122 8.98 10.34 -15.50
CA PRO A 122 8.48 11.66 -15.89
C PRO A 122 6.95 11.79 -15.94
N TYR A 123 6.25 10.70 -16.24
CA TYR A 123 4.78 10.72 -16.31
C TYR A 123 4.14 10.85 -14.92
N TYR A 124 4.61 10.14 -13.89
CA TYR A 124 4.10 10.33 -12.53
C TYR A 124 4.44 11.71 -11.99
N VAL A 125 5.67 12.17 -12.20
CA VAL A 125 6.16 13.46 -11.67
C VAL A 125 5.32 14.64 -12.20
N LYS A 126 4.94 14.61 -13.48
CA LYS A 126 4.11 15.66 -14.10
C LYS A 126 2.67 15.64 -13.59
N GLU A 127 2.19 14.47 -13.18
CA GLU A 127 0.78 14.23 -12.85
C GLU A 127 0.50 14.23 -11.33
N ILE A 128 1.50 14.45 -10.46
CA ILE A 128 1.34 14.42 -8.99
C ILE A 128 0.14 15.26 -8.52
N ARG A 129 -0.04 16.46 -9.08
CA ARG A 129 -1.15 17.36 -8.68
C ARG A 129 -2.52 16.81 -9.09
N ASN A 130 -2.60 16.17 -10.24
CA ASN A 130 -3.84 15.57 -10.73
C ASN A 130 -4.19 14.33 -9.90
N ILE A 131 -3.18 13.49 -9.60
CA ILE A 131 -3.34 12.33 -8.71
C ILE A 131 -3.80 12.80 -7.32
N ASP A 132 -3.14 13.78 -6.71
CA ASP A 132 -3.52 14.33 -5.40
C ASP A 132 -4.98 14.82 -5.38
N GLY A 133 -5.37 15.58 -6.41
CA GLY A 133 -6.75 16.07 -6.55
C GLY A 133 -7.78 14.93 -6.64
N ASP A 134 -7.48 13.87 -7.38
CA ASP A 134 -8.39 12.73 -7.54
C ASP A 134 -8.44 11.82 -6.31
N LEU A 135 -7.34 11.68 -5.57
CA LEU A 135 -7.33 10.97 -4.29
C LEU A 135 -8.16 11.71 -3.23
N ARG A 136 -8.00 13.03 -3.12
CA ARG A 136 -8.81 13.85 -2.20
C ARG A 136 -10.31 13.76 -2.49
N LYS A 137 -10.71 13.78 -3.77
CA LYS A 137 -12.13 13.59 -4.16
C LYS A 137 -12.71 12.25 -3.70
N ARG A 138 -11.85 11.24 -3.50
CA ARG A 138 -12.22 9.90 -3.02
C ARG A 138 -12.06 9.72 -1.51
N GLY A 139 -11.69 10.77 -0.78
CA GLY A 139 -11.44 10.72 0.67
C GLY A 139 -10.10 10.08 1.06
N ILE A 140 -9.18 9.91 0.10
CA ILE A 140 -7.85 9.38 0.34
C ILE A 140 -6.91 10.55 0.65
N GLU A 141 -6.67 10.79 1.93
CA GLU A 141 -5.82 11.89 2.43
C GLU A 141 -4.36 11.47 2.60
N CYS A 142 -3.65 11.22 1.49
CA CYS A 142 -2.22 10.88 1.52
C CYS A 142 -1.34 11.97 0.92
N SER A 143 -0.08 12.01 1.34
CA SER A 143 0.97 12.83 0.72
C SER A 143 1.67 12.05 -0.39
N ILE A 144 1.88 12.67 -1.55
CA ILE A 144 2.51 11.99 -2.70
C ILE A 144 3.96 12.47 -2.85
N ARG A 145 4.90 11.55 -3.03
CA ARG A 145 6.30 11.84 -3.39
C ARG A 145 6.73 10.97 -4.57
N ALA A 146 7.54 11.54 -5.46
CA ALA A 146 8.27 10.78 -6.46
C ALA A 146 9.68 10.49 -5.93
N VAL A 147 10.02 9.21 -5.79
CA VAL A 147 11.31 8.72 -5.26
C VAL A 147 12.04 7.85 -6.27
#